data_AF-A0A556MWU4-F1
#
_entry.id   AF-A0A556MWU4-F1
#
_cell.length_a   1.000
_cell.length_b   1.000
_cell.length_c   1.000
_cell.angle_alpha   90.00
_cell.angle_beta   90.00
_cell.angle_gamma   90.00
#
_symmetry.space_group_name_H-M   'P 1'
#
loop_
_entity.id
_entity.type
_entity.pdbx_description
1 polymer ?
#
loop_
_entity_poly.entity_id
_entity_poly.type
_entity_poly.pdbx_seq_one_letter_code
_entity_poly.pdbx_strand_id
1 'polypeptide(L)' 'MKTFVYLVFTCFISTGAFMGALYSQTPMLLYAVGFGIWALFIWGVFRRIKKNDERRSMERQFSEFMRATRQQRY' A
#
# COMPACT_ATOMS: atom_id res chain seq x y z
N MET A 1 7.91 4.91 8.82
CA MET A 1 6.98 5.39 9.87
C MET A 1 5.57 5.63 9.36
N LYS A 2 5.35 6.46 8.32
CA LYS A 2 3.99 6.76 7.81
C LYS A 2 3.18 5.51 7.46
N THR A 3 3.77 4.49 6.82
CA THR A 3 3.10 3.23 6.46
C THR A 3 2.62 2.41 7.66
N PHE A 4 3.38 2.44 8.75
CA PHE A 4 3.04 1.73 9.99
C PHE A 4 1.80 2.36 10.64
N VAL A 5 1.70 3.69 10.61
CA VAL A 5 0.51 4.42 11.09
C VAL A 5 -0.74 4.00 10.31
N TYR A 6 -0.67 3.90 8.97
CA TYR A 6 -1.81 3.42 8.19
C TYR A 6 -2.19 1.97 8.53
N LEU A 7 -1.22 1.09 8.76
CA LEU A 7 -1.48 -0.30 9.14
C LEU A 7 -2.18 -0.37 10.51
N VAL A 8 -1.71 0.41 11.48
CA VAL A 8 -2.34 0.52 12.81
C VAL A 8 -3.77 1.04 12.69
N PHE A 9 -4.00 2.13 11.94
CA PHE A 9 -5.35 2.66 11.73
C PHE A 9 -6.26 1.64 11.03
N THR A 10 -5.80 0.94 10.00
CA THR A 10 -6.63 -0.10 9.36
C THR A 10 -6.89 -1.28 10.27
N CYS A 11 -5.96 -1.62 11.16
CA CYS A 11 -6.16 -2.69 12.14
C CYS A 11 -7.22 -2.28 13.17
N PHE A 12 -7.14 -1.07 13.72
CA PHE A 12 -8.16 -0.54 14.64
C PHE A 12 -9.54 -0.44 13.98
N ILE A 13 -9.61 -0.02 12.72
CA ILE A 13 -10.88 0.08 12.00
C ILE A 13 -11.43 -1.30 11.65
N SER A 14 -10.59 -2.26 11.26
CA SER A 14 -11.01 -3.66 11.04
C SER A 14 -11.53 -4.28 12.33
N THR A 15 -10.84 -4.07 13.45
CA THR A 15 -11.27 -4.57 14.76
C THR A 15 -12.57 -3.91 15.20
N GLY A 16 -12.74 -2.60 14.98
CA GLY A 16 -14.00 -1.90 15.25
C GLY A 16 -15.16 -2.40 14.38
N ALA A 17 -14.92 -2.65 13.09
CA ALA A 17 -15.91 -3.24 12.18
C ALA A 17 -16.26 -4.68 12.56
N PHE A 18 -15.28 -5.48 13.02
CA PHE A 18 -15.49 -6.85 13.48
C PHE A 18 -16.29 -6.89 14.79
N MET A 19 -15.97 -6.00 15.74
CA MET A 19 -16.73 -5.85 16.99
C MET A 19 -18.17 -5.39 16.74
N GLY A 20 -18.37 -4.45 15.79
CA GLY A 20 -19.70 -3.99 15.39
C GLY A 20 -20.52 -5.07 14.66
N ALA A 21 -19.85 -5.93 13.86
CA ALA A 21 -20.49 -7.07 13.21
C ALA A 21 -20.95 -8.14 14.22
N LEU A 22 -20.22 -8.33 15.32
CA LEU A 22 -20.58 -9.27 16.38
C LEU A 22 -21.79 -8.80 17.22
N TYR A 23 -22.06 -7.50 17.29
CA TYR A 23 -23.07 -6.93 18.19
C TYR A 23 -24.32 -6.36 17.49
N SER A 24 -24.39 -6.36 16.15
CA SER A 24 -25.49 -5.72 15.41
C SER A 24 -26.34 -6.70 14.59
N GLN A 25 -27.64 -6.41 14.47
CA GLN A 25 -28.60 -7.18 13.66
C GLN A 25 -28.49 -6.91 12.14
N THR A 26 -27.64 -5.98 11.71
CA THR A 26 -27.49 -5.54 10.30
C THR A 26 -26.04 -5.71 9.78
N PRO A 27 -25.57 -6.97 9.63
CA PRO A 27 -24.18 -7.28 9.29
C PRO A 27 -23.72 -6.75 7.92
N MET A 28 -24.64 -6.52 6.96
CA MET A 28 -24.28 -6.03 5.63
C MET A 28 -23.68 -4.61 5.63
N LEU A 29 -24.21 -3.72 6.48
CA LEU A 29 -23.73 -2.32 6.53
C LEU A 29 -22.29 -2.25 7.04
N LEU A 30 -21.96 -3.11 8.00
CA LEU A 30 -20.59 -3.21 8.54
C LEU A 30 -19.62 -3.84 7.54
N TYR A 31 -20.06 -4.81 6.75
CA TYR A 31 -19.25 -5.32 5.64
C TYR A 31 -18.95 -4.24 4.60
N ALA A 32 -19.92 -3.39 4.27
CA ALA A 32 -19.72 -2.28 3.33
C ALA A 32 -18.68 -1.26 3.87
N VAL A 33 -18.74 -0.95 5.16
CA VAL A 33 -17.76 -0.07 5.83
C VAL A 33 -16.37 -0.73 5.83
N GLY A 34 -16.28 -2.01 6.21
CA GLY A 34 -15.03 -2.77 6.19
C GLY A 34 -14.38 -2.79 4.80
N PHE A 35 -15.17 -3.08 3.76
CA PHE A 35 -14.70 -3.06 2.37
C PHE A 35 -14.27 -1.67 1.91
N GLY A 36 -15.00 -0.61 2.28
CA GLY A 36 -14.64 0.76 1.93
C GLY A 36 -13.28 1.17 2.49
N ILE A 37 -13.00 0.81 3.74
CA ILE A 37 -11.70 1.06 4.39
C ILE A 37 -10.59 0.22 3.75
N TRP A 38 -10.87 -1.05 3.44
CA TRP A 38 -9.91 -1.91 2.76
C TRP A 38 -9.54 -1.41 1.36
N ALA A 39 -10.52 -0.93 0.59
CA ALA A 39 -10.32 -0.35 -0.73
C ALA A 39 -9.42 0.91 -0.67
N LEU A 40 -9.68 1.81 0.29
CA LEU A 40 -8.83 2.99 0.51
C LEU A 40 -7.41 2.61 0.95
N PHE A 41 -7.26 1.57 1.77
CA PHE A 41 -5.95 1.07 2.18
C PHE A 41 -5.17 0.51 1.01
N ILE A 42 -5.77 -0.40 0.23
CA ILE A 42 -5.15 -0.97 -0.96
C ILE A 42 -4.73 0.16 -1.90
N TRP A 43 -5.60 1.12 -2.18
CA TRP A 43 -5.28 2.25 -3.05
C TRP A 43 -4.08 3.06 -2.54
N GLY A 44 -4.07 3.38 -1.23
CA GLY A 44 -2.99 4.13 -0.61
C GLY A 44 -1.66 3.38 -0.57
N VAL A 45 -1.68 2.05 -0.46
CA VAL A 45 -0.50 1.19 -0.54
C VAL A 45 -0.02 1.08 -1.98
N PHE A 46 -0.90 0.79 -2.94
CA PHE A 46 -0.57 0.62 -4.35
C PHE A 46 0.07 1.87 -4.94
N ARG A 47 -0.47 3.05 -4.62
CA ARG A 47 0.08 4.34 -5.07
C ARG A 47 1.50 4.58 -4.54
N ARG A 48 1.82 4.08 -3.34
CA ARG A 48 3.16 4.18 -2.75
C ARG A 48 4.13 3.13 -3.28
N ILE A 49 3.67 1.91 -3.50
CA ILE A 49 4.46 0.88 -4.17
C ILE A 49 4.87 1.39 -5.55
N LYS A 50 3.93 1.91 -6.34
CA LYS A 50 4.21 2.48 -7.67
C LYS A 50 5.30 3.56 -7.62
N LYS A 51 5.21 4.51 -6.68
CA LYS A 51 6.22 5.57 -6.53
C LYS A 51 7.60 5.05 -6.10
N ASN A 52 7.66 4.01 -5.27
CA ASN A 52 8.92 3.37 -4.90
C ASN A 52 9.49 2.52 -6.04
N ASP A 53 8.64 1.89 -6.83
CA ASP A 53 9.04 1.06 -7.96
C ASP A 53 9.60 1.91 -9.10
N GLU A 54 8.99 3.08 -9.38
CA GLU A 54 9.52 4.08 -10.30
C GLU A 54 10.91 4.59 -9.87
N ARG A 55 11.15 4.77 -8.57
CA ARG A 55 12.48 5.14 -8.06
C ARG A 55 13.51 4.02 -8.29
N ARG A 56 13.12 2.78 -7.99
CA ARG A 56 13.99 1.61 -8.19
C ARG A 56 14.25 1.31 -9.67
N SER A 57 13.29 1.52 -10.55
CA SER A 57 13.47 1.31 -11.99
C SER A 57 14.42 2.35 -12.57
N MET A 58 14.32 3.61 -12.13
CA MET A 58 15.23 4.68 -12.54
C MET A 58 16.68 4.42 -12.08
N GLU A 59 16.87 3.96 -10.83
CA GLU A 59 18.19 3.56 -10.32
C GLU A 59 18.80 2.39 -11.12
N ARG A 60 17.98 1.40 -11.51
CA ARG A 60 18.42 0.28 -12.37
C ARG A 60 18.87 0.76 -13.74
N GLN A 61 18.05 1.55 -14.44
CA GLN A 61 18.39 2.08 -15.76
C GLN A 61 19.64 2.95 -15.72
N PHE A 62 19.80 3.78 -14.69
CA PHE A 62 20.99 4.60 -14.52
C PHE A 62 22.25 3.74 -14.28
N SER A 63 22.13 2.68 -13.47
CA SER A 63 23.23 1.73 -13.25
C SER A 63 23.65 0.97 -14.50
N GLU A 64 22.67 0.59 -15.34
CA GLU A 64 22.92 -0.07 -16.63
C GLU A 64 23.60 0.86 -17.63
N PHE A 65 23.14 2.11 -17.73
CA PHE A 65 23.78 3.12 -18.57
C PHE A 65 25.24 3.35 -18.17
N MET A 66 25.51 3.54 -16.87
CA MET A 66 26.88 3.72 -16.36
C MET A 66 27.78 2.51 -16.62
N ARG A 67 27.23 1.29 -16.60
CA ARG A 67 27.95 0.07 -16.98
C ARG A 67 28.27 0.04 -18.47
N ALA A 68 27.30 0.34 -19.34
CA ALA A 68 27.48 0.37 -20.78
C ALA A 68 28.53 1.43 -21.21
N THR A 69 28.46 2.65 -20.65
CA THR A 69 29.44 3.71 -20.94
C THR A 69 30.84 3.38 -20.44
N ARG A 70 30.97 2.69 -19.29
CA ARG A 70 32.27 2.25 -18.79
C ARG A 70 32.90 1.21 -19.71
N GLN A 71 32.10 0.33 -20.30
CA GLN A 71 32.56 -0.76 -21.16
C GLN A 71 32.98 -0.27 -22.57
N GLN A 72 32.41 0.84 -23.05
CA GLN A 72 32.84 1.50 -24.31
C GLN A 72 34.13 2.31 -24.19
N ARG A 73 34.61 2.60 -22.98
CA ARG A 73 35.79 3.45 -22.73
C ARG A 73 37.09 2.65 -22.57
N TYR A 74 37.02 1.32 -22.65
CA TYR A 74 38.16 0.39 -22.76
C TYR A 74 38.15 -0.24 -24.14
#